data_AF-A0A6A6LD67-F1
#
_entry.id   AF-A0A6A6LD67-F1
#
_cell.length_a   1.000
_cell.length_b   1.000
_cell.length_c   1.000
_cell.angle_alpha   90.00
_cell.angle_beta   90.00
_cell.angle_gamma   90.00
#
_symmetry.space_group_name_H-M   'P 1'
#
loop_
_entity.id
_entity.type
_entity.pdbx_description
1 polymer ?
#
loop_
_entity_poly.entity_id
_entity_poly.type
_entity_poly.pdbx_seq_one_letter_code
_entity_poly.pdbx_strand_id
1 'polypeptide(L)'
;MAVSDLFEERPIWPKDALTDRLLDKNLKFTHQTLRRLLLAVAYYFSGGPFLRFWIRKGYDPRKDPESRIYQRIDFRVPPSLRSYSDANAANGLKQKWEDLCKFQVFPYKCQTSLQLSELDDDYIQQEIRKPPKQTTCTVSCDGILWLMSFSNMCVILKSQ
;
A
#
# COMPACT_ATOMS: atom_id res chain seq x y z
N MET A 1 -12.15 -0.86 -19.98
CA MET A 1 -12.27 0.44 -19.28
C MET A 1 -10.95 0.62 -18.57
N ALA A 2 -10.24 1.76 -18.70
CA ALA A 2 -8.86 1.89 -18.22
C ALA A 2 -8.62 1.42 -16.76
N VAL A 3 -9.63 1.55 -15.89
CA VAL A 3 -9.58 1.05 -14.51
C VAL A 3 -9.72 -0.48 -14.43
N SER A 4 -10.61 -1.09 -15.21
CA SER A 4 -10.77 -2.56 -15.28
C SER A 4 -9.48 -3.23 -15.76
N ASP A 5 -8.81 -2.63 -16.74
CA ASP A 5 -7.59 -3.19 -17.33
C ASP A 5 -6.47 -3.26 -16.29
N LEU A 6 -6.37 -2.29 -15.36
CA LEU A 6 -5.45 -2.33 -14.22
C LEU A 6 -5.77 -3.48 -13.25
N PHE A 7 -7.06 -3.82 -13.08
CA PHE A 7 -7.48 -4.93 -12.23
C PHE A 7 -7.23 -6.31 -12.84
N GLU A 8 -7.07 -6.39 -14.17
CA GLU A 8 -6.61 -7.61 -14.85
C GLU A 8 -5.11 -7.84 -14.64
N GLU A 9 -4.30 -6.77 -14.63
CA GLU A 9 -2.86 -6.85 -14.34
C GLU A 9 -2.59 -7.24 -12.88
N ARG A 10 -3.32 -6.62 -11.95
CA ARG A 10 -3.20 -6.90 -10.51
C ARG A 10 -4.57 -6.85 -9.85
N PRO A 11 -5.00 -7.88 -9.12
CA PRO A 11 -6.38 -7.95 -8.60
C PRO A 11 -6.64 -7.02 -7.41
N ILE A 12 -5.59 -6.54 -6.72
CA ILE A 12 -5.69 -5.73 -5.51
C ILE A 12 -4.81 -4.49 -5.61
N TRP A 13 -5.37 -3.31 -5.37
CA TRP A 13 -4.66 -2.04 -5.48
C TRP A 13 -4.91 -1.10 -4.29
N PRO A 14 -3.88 -0.41 -3.79
CA PRO A 14 -4.05 0.81 -3.00
C PRO A 14 -4.64 1.95 -3.83
N LYS A 15 -5.40 2.83 -3.18
CA LYS A 15 -6.01 3.99 -3.85
C LYS A 15 -4.95 4.93 -4.43
N ASP A 16 -3.86 5.15 -3.70
CA ASP A 16 -2.80 6.07 -4.09
C ASP A 16 -2.03 5.50 -5.30
N ALA A 17 -1.70 4.20 -5.30
CA ALA A 17 -1.13 3.49 -6.46
C ALA A 17 -2.00 3.58 -7.73
N LEU A 18 -3.32 3.39 -7.60
CA LEU A 18 -4.25 3.56 -8.73
C LEU A 18 -4.26 4.99 -9.26
N THR A 19 -4.18 5.96 -8.35
CA THR A 19 -4.19 7.38 -8.72
C THR A 19 -2.96 7.70 -9.56
N ASP A 20 -1.78 7.28 -9.12
CA ASP A 20 -0.52 7.51 -9.84
C ASP A 20 -0.52 6.81 -11.21
N ARG A 21 -0.92 5.53 -11.29
CA ARG A 21 -1.01 4.80 -12.57
C ARG A 21 -1.98 5.43 -13.57
N LEU A 22 -3.08 6.00 -13.10
CA LEU A 22 -4.04 6.69 -13.97
C LEU A 22 -3.51 8.07 -14.40
N LEU A 23 -2.75 8.75 -13.55
CA LEU A 23 -2.06 10.00 -13.89
C LEU A 23 -0.97 9.76 -14.94
N ASP A 24 -0.20 8.68 -14.84
CA ASP A 24 0.80 8.29 -15.85
C ASP A 24 0.17 8.02 -17.21
N LYS A 25 -1.07 7.51 -17.23
CA LYS A 25 -1.90 7.35 -18.44
C LYS A 25 -2.53 8.66 -18.92
N ASN A 26 -2.15 9.81 -18.37
CA ASN A 26 -2.68 11.15 -18.67
C ASN A 26 -4.21 11.29 -18.48
N LEU A 27 -4.81 10.45 -17.64
CA LEU A 27 -6.23 10.53 -17.35
C LEU A 27 -6.49 11.55 -16.25
N LYS A 28 -7.29 12.58 -16.57
CA LYS A 28 -7.77 13.55 -15.58
C LYS A 28 -9.06 13.03 -14.96
N PHE A 29 -9.06 12.84 -13.64
CA PHE A 29 -10.24 12.43 -12.89
C PHE A 29 -10.33 13.20 -11.58
N THR A 30 -11.55 13.50 -11.17
CA THR A 30 -11.84 13.99 -9.82
C THR A 30 -11.90 12.80 -8.86
N HIS A 31 -11.56 13.00 -7.58
CA HIS A 31 -11.70 11.96 -6.55
C HIS A 31 -13.09 11.31 -6.51
N GLN A 32 -14.15 12.08 -6.78
CA GLN A 32 -15.53 11.57 -6.83
C GLN A 32 -15.74 10.63 -8.02
N THR A 33 -15.26 11.00 -9.20
CA THR A 33 -15.36 10.19 -10.43
C THR A 33 -14.59 8.89 -10.26
N LEU A 34 -13.34 8.95 -9.75
CA LEU A 34 -12.56 7.76 -9.48
C LEU A 34 -13.28 6.83 -8.50
N ARG A 35 -13.83 7.36 -7.40
CA ARG A 35 -14.56 6.55 -6.43
C ARG A 35 -15.79 5.85 -7.05
N ARG A 36 -16.55 6.54 -7.92
CA ARG A 36 -17.69 5.93 -8.62
C ARG A 36 -17.24 4.80 -9.56
N LEU A 37 -16.17 5.02 -10.33
CA LEU A 37 -15.60 4.00 -11.21
C LEU A 37 -15.13 2.79 -10.42
N LEU A 38 -14.42 3.01 -9.31
CA LEU A 38 -13.94 1.93 -8.45
C LEU A 38 -15.08 1.14 -7.83
N LEU A 39 -16.16 1.77 -7.36
CA LEU A 39 -17.34 1.05 -6.86
C LEU A 39 -18.05 0.20 -7.94
N ALA A 40 -17.91 0.57 -9.22
CA ALA A 40 -18.48 -0.19 -10.32
C ALA A 40 -17.69 -1.49 -10.59
N VAL A 41 -16.36 -1.46 -10.48
CA VAL A 41 -15.48 -2.59 -10.90
C VAL A 41 -14.81 -3.34 -9.74
N ALA A 42 -14.77 -2.74 -8.55
CA ALA A 42 -14.05 -3.24 -7.39
C ALA A 42 -14.86 -3.06 -6.10
N TYR A 43 -14.40 -3.70 -5.04
CA TYR A 43 -14.91 -3.58 -3.68
C TYR A 43 -13.72 -3.49 -2.70
N TYR A 44 -13.95 -3.26 -1.42
CA TYR A 44 -12.90 -3.29 -0.40
C TYR A 44 -13.44 -3.85 0.91
N PHE A 45 -12.56 -4.40 1.74
CA PHE A 45 -12.94 -4.86 3.08
C PHE A 45 -12.92 -3.71 4.09
N SER A 46 -13.84 -3.76 5.06
CA SER A 46 -13.88 -2.86 6.21
C SER A 46 -12.93 -3.25 7.33
N GLY A 47 -12.30 -4.43 7.26
CA GLY A 47 -11.30 -4.90 8.21
C GLY A 47 -10.37 -5.99 7.64
N GLY A 48 -9.37 -6.38 8.43
CA GLY A 48 -8.42 -7.45 8.09
C GLY A 48 -7.22 -7.01 7.24
N PRO A 49 -6.43 -7.98 6.72
CA PRO A 49 -5.13 -7.72 6.11
C PRO A 49 -5.20 -7.04 4.74
N PHE A 50 -6.39 -6.93 4.14
CA PHE A 50 -6.62 -6.24 2.87
C PHE A 50 -7.48 -4.96 3.05
N LEU A 51 -7.57 -4.45 4.28
CA LEU A 51 -8.34 -3.26 4.62
C LEU A 51 -7.85 -2.03 3.84
N ARG A 52 -8.80 -1.26 3.30
CA ARG A 52 -8.60 -0.02 2.51
C ARG A 52 -7.99 -0.22 1.12
N PHE A 53 -7.77 -1.46 0.68
CA PHE A 53 -7.38 -1.76 -0.70
C PHE A 53 -8.59 -2.11 -1.55
N TRP A 54 -8.56 -1.67 -2.81
CA TRP A 54 -9.55 -1.99 -3.81
C TRP A 54 -9.25 -3.35 -4.42
N ILE A 55 -10.24 -4.23 -4.44
CA ILE A 55 -10.17 -5.61 -4.86
C ILE A 55 -11.12 -5.79 -6.04
N ARG A 56 -10.65 -6.41 -7.13
CA ARG A 56 -11.46 -6.70 -8.31
C ARG A 56 -12.72 -7.49 -7.92
N LYS A 57 -13.90 -7.11 -8.43
CA LYS A 57 -15.12 -7.90 -8.24
C LYS A 57 -14.95 -9.32 -8.78
N GLY A 58 -15.40 -10.31 -8.01
CA GLY A 58 -15.26 -11.73 -8.34
C GLY A 58 -13.94 -12.36 -7.88
N TYR A 59 -12.96 -11.58 -7.41
CA TYR A 59 -11.75 -12.10 -6.78
C TYR A 59 -11.89 -12.08 -5.26
N ASP A 60 -11.53 -13.18 -4.59
CA ASP A 60 -11.50 -13.27 -3.12
C ASP A 60 -10.07 -13.63 -2.66
N PRO A 61 -9.31 -12.68 -2.09
CA PRO A 61 -7.92 -12.89 -1.73
C PRO A 61 -7.74 -13.83 -0.52
N ARG A 62 -8.85 -14.25 0.12
CA ARG A 62 -8.81 -15.22 1.22
C ARG A 62 -8.75 -16.65 0.72
N LYS A 63 -9.16 -16.88 -0.54
CA LYS A 63 -9.18 -18.21 -1.18
C LYS A 63 -7.89 -18.51 -1.93
N ASP A 64 -7.11 -17.48 -2.23
CA ASP A 64 -5.88 -17.56 -3.00
C ASP A 64 -4.65 -17.31 -2.11
N PRO A 65 -3.82 -18.32 -1.82
CA PRO A 65 -2.60 -18.14 -1.03
C PRO A 65 -1.63 -17.14 -1.65
N GLU A 66 -1.60 -17.00 -2.98
CA GLU A 66 -0.72 -16.08 -3.69
C GLU A 66 -1.10 -14.61 -3.43
N SER A 67 -2.33 -14.35 -2.96
CA SER A 67 -2.76 -13.02 -2.52
C SER A 67 -1.98 -12.48 -1.32
N ARG A 68 -1.19 -13.30 -0.64
CA ARG A 68 -0.39 -12.88 0.52
C ARG A 68 0.51 -11.69 0.20
N ILE A 69 1.05 -11.62 -1.02
CA ILE A 69 1.91 -10.51 -1.44
C ILE A 69 1.17 -9.17 -1.51
N TYR A 70 -0.16 -9.20 -1.58
CA TYR A 70 -1.00 -8.01 -1.67
C TYR A 70 -1.54 -7.53 -0.31
N GLN A 71 -1.07 -8.13 0.78
CA GLN A 71 -1.45 -7.71 2.13
C GLN A 71 -0.98 -6.29 2.43
N ARG A 72 -1.70 -5.64 3.34
CA ARG A 72 -1.41 -4.31 3.84
C ARG A 72 -0.36 -4.36 4.94
N ILE A 73 0.53 -3.38 4.92
CA ILE A 73 1.37 -3.00 6.04
C ILE A 73 1.13 -1.52 6.37
N ASP A 74 1.01 -1.18 7.65
CA ASP A 74 0.91 0.22 8.06
C ASP A 74 2.27 0.72 8.53
N PHE A 75 2.74 1.77 7.88
CA PHE A 75 3.78 2.60 8.45
C PHE A 75 3.15 3.68 9.34
N ARG A 76 3.63 3.79 10.57
CA ARG A 76 3.21 4.83 11.51
C ARG A 76 4.41 5.68 11.90
N VAL A 77 4.29 6.99 11.72
CA VAL A 77 5.33 7.95 12.07
C VAL A 77 5.42 8.05 13.60
N PRO A 78 6.60 7.77 14.20
CA PRO A 78 6.82 7.97 15.64
C PRO A 78 6.53 9.42 16.05
N PRO A 79 6.01 9.67 17.27
CA PRO A 79 5.70 11.03 17.73
C PRO A 79 6.86 12.02 17.58
N SER A 80 8.10 11.57 17.79
CA SER A 80 9.32 12.38 17.66
C SER A 80 9.62 12.86 16.24
N LEU A 81 9.07 12.22 15.22
CA LEU A 81 9.31 12.53 13.81
C LEU A 81 8.09 13.18 13.12
N ARG A 82 7.01 13.45 13.86
CA ARG A 82 5.79 14.05 13.27
C ARG A 82 6.01 15.47 12.73
N SER A 83 6.92 16.23 13.34
CA SER A 83 7.27 17.58 12.86
C SER A 83 7.78 17.59 11.41
N TYR A 84 8.49 16.54 10.98
CA TYR A 84 8.93 16.38 9.60
C TYR A 84 7.77 16.09 8.64
N SER A 85 6.77 15.30 9.08
CA SER A 85 5.54 15.07 8.30
C SER A 85 4.77 16.38 8.08
N ASP A 86 4.63 17.18 9.14
CA ASP A 86 3.87 18.44 9.11
C ASP A 86 4.53 19.48 8.20
N ALA A 87 5.87 19.59 8.24
CA ALA A 87 6.63 20.45 7.33
C ALA A 87 6.47 20.04 5.87
N ASN A 88 6.54 18.73 5.57
CA ASN A 88 6.35 18.22 4.22
C ASN A 88 4.92 18.45 3.69
N ALA A 89 3.91 18.32 4.54
CA ALA A 89 2.52 18.63 4.18
C ALA A 89 2.33 20.12 3.86
N ALA A 90 2.97 21.01 4.63
CA ALA A 90 2.89 22.46 4.43
C ALA A 90 3.55 22.92 3.12
N ASN A 91 4.62 22.25 2.67
CA ASN A 91 5.33 22.56 1.43
C ASN A 91 4.61 22.11 0.15
N GLY A 92 3.46 21.42 0.26
CA GLY A 92 2.66 21.03 -0.90
C GLY A 92 3.34 20.04 -1.86
N LEU A 93 4.44 19.41 -1.44
CA LEU A 93 5.16 18.41 -2.24
C LEU A 93 4.28 17.17 -2.41
N LYS A 94 3.69 17.01 -3.60
CA LYS A 94 3.08 15.75 -4.02
C LYS A 94 4.19 14.74 -4.30
N GLN A 95 4.50 13.94 -3.29
CA GLN A 95 5.39 12.79 -3.45
C GLN A 95 4.72 11.74 -4.33
N LYS A 96 5.50 11.11 -5.22
CA LYS A 96 5.02 9.95 -5.97
C LYS A 96 4.89 8.76 -5.02
N TRP A 97 3.90 7.93 -5.26
CA TRP A 97 3.70 6.67 -4.53
C TRP A 97 4.91 5.75 -4.64
N GLU A 98 5.55 5.72 -5.81
CA GLU A 98 6.75 4.91 -6.06
C GLU A 98 7.92 5.30 -5.13
N ASP A 99 8.14 6.59 -4.92
CA ASP A 99 9.22 7.08 -4.05
C ASP A 99 8.95 6.71 -2.59
N LEU A 100 7.68 6.74 -2.17
CA LEU A 100 7.25 6.30 -0.84
C LEU A 100 7.47 4.81 -0.64
N CYS A 101 7.13 4.01 -1.65
CA CYS A 101 7.31 2.55 -1.68
C CYS A 101 8.78 2.11 -1.64
N LYS A 102 9.69 2.96 -2.16
CA LYS A 102 11.15 2.80 -2.08
C LYS A 102 11.77 3.37 -0.80
N PHE A 103 10.94 3.92 0.09
CA PHE A 103 11.38 4.64 1.29
C PHE A 103 12.37 5.78 1.02
N GLN A 104 12.32 6.37 -0.18
CA GLN A 104 13.19 7.49 -0.58
C GLN A 104 12.70 8.82 -0.02
N VAL A 105 11.40 8.90 0.29
CA VAL A 105 10.75 10.10 0.81
C VAL A 105 10.00 9.81 2.10
N PHE A 106 10.00 10.79 3.00
CA PHE A 106 9.29 10.69 4.27
C PHE A 106 7.80 10.99 4.10
N PRO A 107 6.89 10.14 4.61
CA PRO A 107 5.46 10.33 4.43
C PRO A 107 4.95 11.57 5.17
N TYR A 108 4.07 12.31 4.50
CA TYR A 108 3.37 13.45 5.07
C TYR A 108 2.23 13.04 6.02
N LYS A 109 1.73 11.80 5.92
CA LYS A 109 0.71 11.26 6.83
C LYS A 109 1.39 10.56 8.00
N CYS A 110 0.86 10.78 9.20
CA CYS A 110 1.27 10.02 10.39
C CYS A 110 0.99 8.52 10.28
N GLN A 111 0.09 8.11 9.39
CA GLN A 111 -0.17 6.71 9.07
C GLN A 111 -0.34 6.55 7.55
N THR A 112 0.47 5.66 6.98
CA THR A 112 0.44 5.30 5.55
C THR A 112 0.27 3.79 5.43
N SER A 113 -0.75 3.36 4.69
CA SER A 113 -1.00 1.94 4.45
C SER A 113 -0.42 1.55 3.09
N LEU A 114 0.65 0.77 3.08
CA LEU A 114 1.38 0.31 1.89
C LEU A 114 1.03 -1.15 1.59
N GLN A 115 1.17 -1.56 0.33
CA GLN A 115 1.01 -2.96 -0.07
C GLN A 115 2.38 -3.65 -0.10
N LEU A 116 2.47 -4.88 0.42
CA LEU A 116 3.75 -5.60 0.53
C LEU A 116 4.46 -5.77 -0.82
N SER A 117 3.72 -6.10 -1.88
CA SER A 117 4.26 -6.26 -3.24
C SER A 117 4.86 -4.97 -3.82
N GLU A 118 4.54 -3.81 -3.25
CA GLU A 118 5.05 -2.52 -3.74
C GLU A 118 6.30 -2.06 -2.99
N LEU A 119 6.64 -2.69 -1.87
CA LEU A 119 7.84 -2.32 -1.11
C LEU A 119 9.10 -2.78 -1.85
N ASP A 120 9.87 -1.81 -2.33
CA ASP A 120 11.12 -2.06 -3.05
C ASP A 120 12.29 -2.17 -2.07
N ASP A 121 12.24 -3.23 -1.25
CA ASP A 121 13.26 -3.56 -0.26
C ASP A 121 13.62 -5.05 -0.39
N ASP A 122 14.88 -5.33 -0.72
CA ASP A 122 15.37 -6.69 -1.00
C ASP A 122 15.11 -7.65 0.16
N TYR A 123 15.26 -7.17 1.40
CA TYR A 123 15.04 -7.98 2.58
C TYR A 123 13.56 -8.34 2.73
N ILE A 124 12.66 -7.36 2.58
CA ILE A 124 11.21 -7.57 2.62
C ILE A 124 10.78 -8.53 1.50
N GLN A 125 11.28 -8.36 0.28
CA GLN A 125 10.96 -9.22 -0.85
C GLN A 125 11.45 -10.66 -0.63
N GLN A 126 12.63 -10.85 -0.03
CA GLN A 126 13.12 -12.17 0.35
C GLN A 126 12.23 -12.83 1.42
N GLU A 127 11.78 -12.09 2.43
CA GLU A 127 10.86 -12.61 3.45
C GLU A 127 9.49 -12.99 2.87
N ILE A 128 8.97 -12.21 1.92
CA ILE A 128 7.70 -12.51 1.24
C ILE A 128 7.80 -13.81 0.42
N ARG A 129 8.93 -14.05 -0.25
CA ARG A 129 9.18 -15.25 -1.06
C ARG A 129 9.30 -16.54 -0.24
N LYS A 130 9.51 -16.44 1.08
CA LYS A 130 9.58 -17.64 1.93
C LYS A 130 8.22 -18.34 1.97
N PRO A 131 8.18 -19.68 1.87
CA PRO A 131 6.95 -20.43 1.90
C PRO A 131 6.16 -20.10 3.17
N PRO A 132 4.84 -19.89 3.07
CA PRO A 132 4.03 -19.54 4.22
C PRO A 132 4.06 -20.66 5.26
N LYS A 133 4.34 -20.30 6.52
CA LYS A 133 4.24 -21.23 7.66
C LYS A 133 2.78 -21.59 7.99
N GLN A 134 1.82 -20.84 7.46
CA GLN A 134 0.38 -21.04 7.66
C GLN A 134 -0.37 -20.92 6.34
N THR A 135 -1.28 -21.85 6.08
CA THR A 135 -2.11 -21.93 4.86
C THR A 135 -3.32 -20.99 4.86
N THR A 136 -3.59 -20.28 5.96
CA THR A 136 -4.80 -19.45 6.09
C THR A 136 -4.47 -18.06 6.64
N CYS A 137 -4.98 -17.02 5.98
CA CYS A 137 -4.88 -15.64 6.46
C CYS A 137 -5.78 -15.46 7.69
N THR A 138 -5.20 -15.48 8.89
CA THR A 138 -5.90 -15.09 10.12
C THR A 138 -6.01 -13.56 10.21
N VAL A 139 -7.08 -13.08 10.86
CA VAL A 139 -7.37 -11.65 11.06
C VAL A 139 -6.25 -10.91 11.83
N SER A 140 -5.38 -11.67 12.51
CA SER A 140 -4.34 -11.16 13.41
C SER A 140 -2.91 -11.33 12.87
N CYS A 141 -2.71 -11.56 11.57
CA CYS A 141 -1.38 -11.67 10.95
C CYS A 141 -0.57 -10.35 10.93
N ASP A 142 -1.01 -9.33 11.66
CA ASP A 142 -0.32 -8.04 11.80
C ASP A 142 1.02 -8.14 12.56
N GLY A 143 1.32 -9.24 13.26
CA GLY A 143 2.40 -9.27 14.27
C GLY A 143 3.83 -9.43 13.77
N ILE A 144 4.09 -10.22 12.72
CA ILE A 144 5.46 -10.65 12.39
C ILE A 144 6.20 -9.67 11.47
N LEU A 145 5.51 -9.02 10.53
CA LEU A 145 6.14 -8.01 9.66
C LEU A 145 6.24 -6.62 10.30
N TRP A 146 5.40 -6.32 11.29
CA TRP A 146 5.35 -4.99 11.95
C TRP A 146 6.67 -4.62 12.65
N LEU A 147 7.31 -5.59 13.31
CA LEU A 147 8.54 -5.36 14.07
C LEU A 147 9.77 -5.20 13.16
N MET A 148 9.78 -5.87 12.00
CA MET A 148 10.98 -5.92 11.14
C MET A 148 11.10 -4.71 10.22
N SER A 149 9.99 -4.21 9.64
CA SER A 149 10.03 -2.96 8.86
C SER A 149 10.33 -1.73 9.72
N PHE A 150 9.90 -1.69 11.00
CA PHE A 150 10.10 -0.53 11.86
C PHE A 150 11.58 -0.23 12.15
N SER A 151 12.39 -1.27 12.32
CA SER A 151 13.80 -1.13 12.68
C SER A 151 14.65 -0.62 11.51
N ASN A 152 14.48 -1.18 10.31
CA ASN A 152 15.23 -0.71 9.13
C ASN A 152 14.74 0.66 8.65
N MET A 153 13.43 0.91 8.69
CA MET A 153 12.86 2.17 8.21
C MET A 153 13.21 3.36 9.10
N CYS A 154 13.29 3.19 10.43
CA CYS A 154 13.79 4.24 11.33
C CYS A 154 15.30 4.49 11.18
N VAL A 155 16.09 3.50 10.77
CA VAL A 155 17.54 3.64 10.55
C VAL A 155 17.82 4.41 9.26
N ILE A 156 17.13 4.08 8.17
CA ILE A 156 17.28 4.76 6.87
C ILE A 156 16.83 6.23 6.97
N LEU A 157 15.70 6.49 7.66
CA LEU A 157 15.14 7.84 7.80
C LEU A 157 15.90 8.74 8.79
N LYS A 158 16.77 8.18 9.64
CA LYS A 158 17.69 8.97 10.49
C LYS A 158 18.99 9.37 9.78
N SER A 159 19.24 8.84 8.59
CA SER A 159 20.47 9.07 7.82
C SER A 159 20.30 10.09 6.68
N GLN A 160 19.10 10.64 6.48
CA GLN A 160 18.82 11.81 5.64
C GLN A 160 18.60 13.04 6.52
#